data_AF-A0A5D0EME8-F1
#
_entry.id   AF-A0A5D0EME8-F1
#
_cell.length_a   1.000
_cell.length_b   1.000
_cell.length_c   1.000
_cell.angle_alpha   90.00
_cell.angle_beta   90.00
_cell.angle_gamma   90.00
#
_symmetry.space_group_name_H-M   'P 1'
#
loop_
_entity.id
_entity.type
_entity.pdbx_description
1 polymer ?
#
loop_
_entity_poly.entity_id
_entity_poly.type
_entity_poly.pdbx_seq_one_letter_code
_entity_poly.pdbx_strand_id
1 'polypeptide(L)'
;MEGQVEALRGIDTLILVSSNEIGQRFVQHNNVIESAKKAGVKRIIYISFINVNKENNVRLLSDEYVQTEAALKASGITYTILRNGWYTENHTASIPAALENNAFYGSAKEGRISSALRAELAEAAVNVTLGEGHDNQTYELAGSTSWTLAYLAAEISKQTGKDIPYVDLPAADYSAALIKAGLPEDFAKLTAECDVDASNGALFSEDKTLEKLLGRPTTRLDVAVKQALQLLP
;
A
#
# COMPACT_ATOMS: atom_id res chain seq x y z
N MET A 1 -1.71 22.85 15.37
CA MET A 1 -0.25 23.00 15.21
C MET A 1 0.48 23.05 16.54
N GLU A 2 0.13 23.90 17.52
CA GLU A 2 0.86 23.95 18.81
C GLU A 2 0.94 22.59 19.53
N GLY A 3 -0.16 21.82 19.58
CA GLY A 3 -0.15 20.47 20.16
C GLY A 3 0.74 19.47 19.43
N GLN A 4 0.95 19.63 18.11
CA GLN A 4 1.85 18.75 17.34
C GLN A 4 3.32 19.09 17.59
N VAL A 5 3.65 20.38 17.71
CA VAL A 5 5.02 20.80 18.07
C VAL A 5 5.39 20.26 19.44
N GLU A 6 4.49 20.36 20.43
CA GLU A 6 4.74 19.83 21.77
C GLU A 6 4.96 18.32 21.75
N ALA A 7 4.12 17.57 21.03
CA ALA A 7 4.24 16.12 20.90
C ALA A 7 5.54 15.66 20.23
N LEU A 8 6.20 16.53 19.46
CA LEU A 8 7.43 16.22 18.73
C LEU A 8 8.70 16.73 19.42
N ARG A 9 8.59 17.41 20.57
CA ARG A 9 9.76 17.86 21.32
C ARG A 9 10.62 16.69 21.80
N GLY A 10 11.92 16.77 21.57
CA GLY A 10 12.88 15.74 21.98
C GLY A 10 12.89 14.49 21.08
N ILE A 11 12.12 14.47 20.00
CA ILE A 11 12.11 13.38 19.03
C ILE A 11 13.24 13.59 18.01
N ASP A 12 14.20 12.67 17.97
CA ASP A 12 15.27 12.71 16.97
C ASP A 12 14.80 12.22 15.59
N THR A 13 14.08 11.10 15.56
CA THR A 13 13.56 10.49 14.33
C THR A 13 12.05 10.27 14.42
N LEU A 14 11.31 10.77 13.43
CA LEU A 14 9.86 10.60 13.29
C LEU A 14 9.56 9.64 12.13
N ILE A 15 8.77 8.59 12.39
CA ILE A 15 8.12 7.83 11.31
C ILE A 15 6.75 8.47 11.04
N LEU A 16 6.61 9.12 9.89
CA LEU A 16 5.34 9.68 9.43
C LEU A 16 4.62 8.61 8.60
N VAL A 17 3.66 7.93 9.24
CA VAL A 17 2.71 7.04 8.55
C VAL A 17 1.63 7.90 7.89
N SER A 18 1.37 7.65 6.61
CA SER A 18 0.41 8.43 5.84
C SER A 18 -1.02 8.35 6.39
N SER A 19 -1.71 9.49 6.38
CA SER A 19 -3.12 9.61 6.74
C SER A 19 -4.03 8.85 5.78
N ASN A 20 -5.12 8.31 6.32
CA ASN A 20 -6.19 7.64 5.57
C ASN A 20 -7.23 8.62 4.99
N GLU A 21 -7.17 9.91 5.32
CA GLU A 21 -8.11 10.93 4.84
C GLU A 21 -7.72 11.47 3.44
N ILE A 22 -8.17 10.78 2.39
CA ILE A 22 -7.97 11.20 0.99
C ILE A 22 -8.59 12.58 0.78
N GLY A 23 -7.82 13.50 0.17
CA GLY A 23 -8.20 14.88 -0.09
C GLY A 23 -7.85 15.86 1.03
N GLN A 24 -7.46 15.38 2.22
CA GLN A 24 -6.91 16.18 3.32
C GLN A 24 -5.49 15.74 3.72
N ARG A 25 -4.99 14.64 3.13
CA ARG A 25 -3.74 13.99 3.48
C ARG A 25 -2.58 14.97 3.37
N PHE A 26 -2.48 15.70 2.26
CA PHE A 26 -1.37 16.66 2.09
C PHE A 26 -1.40 17.75 3.17
N VAL A 27 -2.55 18.35 3.47
CA VAL A 27 -2.68 19.40 4.50
C VAL A 27 -2.23 18.87 5.86
N GLN A 28 -2.66 17.66 6.22
CA GLN A 28 -2.29 17.02 7.47
C GLN A 28 -0.80 16.71 7.53
N HIS A 29 -0.23 16.14 6.48
CA HIS A 29 1.19 15.82 6.39
C HIS A 29 2.06 17.07 6.46
N ASN A 30 1.69 18.12 5.72
CA ASN A 30 2.41 19.39 5.73
C ASN A 30 2.41 20.02 7.13
N ASN A 31 1.28 19.95 7.85
CA ASN A 31 1.22 20.41 9.25
C ASN A 31 2.18 19.62 10.16
N VAL A 32 2.31 18.30 9.96
CA VAL A 32 3.27 17.47 10.72
C VAL A 32 4.71 17.82 10.35
N ILE A 33 5.05 17.97 9.07
CA ILE A 33 6.39 18.33 8.60
C ILE A 33 6.81 19.70 9.17
N GLU A 34 5.94 20.70 9.09
CA GLU A 34 6.21 22.03 9.65
C GLU A 34 6.33 22.01 11.18
N SER A 35 5.55 21.16 11.86
CA SER A 35 5.65 20.98 13.31
C SER A 35 6.95 20.28 13.71
N ALA A 36 7.36 19.25 12.94
CA ALA A 36 8.62 18.54 13.13
C ALA A 36 9.82 19.48 12.97
N LYS A 37 9.77 20.37 11.96
CA LYS A 37 10.77 21.42 11.75
C LYS A 37 10.88 22.35 12.96
N LYS A 38 9.75 22.84 13.48
CA LYS A 38 9.70 23.71 14.67
C LYS A 38 10.17 23.02 15.94
N ALA A 39 9.89 21.73 16.08
CA ALA A 39 10.29 20.93 17.24
C ALA A 39 11.77 20.48 17.20
N GLY A 40 12.46 20.66 16.07
CA GLY A 40 13.86 20.27 15.91
C GLY A 40 14.07 18.79 15.63
N VAL A 41 13.07 18.11 15.05
CA VAL A 41 13.21 16.72 14.58
C VAL A 41 14.32 16.65 13.55
N LYS A 42 15.25 15.70 13.72
CA LYS A 42 16.45 15.58 12.88
C LYS A 42 16.19 14.76 11.63
N ARG A 43 15.35 13.73 11.71
CA ARG A 43 15.08 12.80 10.63
C ARG A 43 13.60 12.42 10.52
N ILE A 44 13.08 12.33 9.29
CA ILE A 44 11.72 11.82 9.03
C ILE A 44 11.77 10.62 8.09
N ILE A 45 11.17 9.51 8.50
CA ILE A 45 10.88 8.36 7.64
C ILE A 45 9.42 8.48 7.19
N TYR A 46 9.20 8.79 5.91
CA TYR A 46 7.86 8.96 5.37
C TYR A 46 7.40 7.69 4.66
N ILE A 47 6.24 7.18 5.07
CA ILE A 47 5.57 6.07 4.39
C ILE A 47 4.75 6.63 3.22
N SER A 48 5.36 6.62 2.04
CA SER A 48 4.75 7.02 0.78
C SER A 48 4.13 5.83 0.04
N PHE A 49 3.82 5.99 -1.24
CA PHE A 49 3.20 4.99 -2.09
C PHE A 49 4.01 4.72 -3.37
N ILE A 50 3.97 3.48 -3.85
CA ILE A 50 4.75 3.03 -5.01
C ILE A 50 4.39 3.79 -6.27
N ASN A 51 5.38 4.02 -7.15
CA ASN A 51 5.19 4.51 -8.51
C ASN A 51 4.50 5.89 -8.64
N VAL A 52 4.36 6.67 -7.57
CA VAL A 52 3.59 7.95 -7.57
C VAL A 52 4.05 8.99 -8.60
N ASN A 53 5.28 8.88 -9.11
CA ASN A 53 5.82 9.75 -10.17
C ASN A 53 5.84 9.10 -11.57
N LYS A 54 5.33 7.87 -11.73
CA LYS A 54 5.26 7.17 -13.01
C LYS A 54 3.95 7.52 -13.73
N GLU A 55 3.95 7.35 -15.05
CA GLU A 55 2.75 7.51 -15.88
C GLU A 55 1.66 6.51 -15.49
N ASN A 56 2.04 5.25 -15.27
CA ASN A 56 1.17 4.21 -14.75
C ASN A 56 1.25 4.16 -13.22
N ASN A 57 0.48 5.03 -12.56
CA ASN A 57 0.35 5.09 -11.10
C ASN A 57 -1.11 4.85 -10.67
N VAL A 58 -1.36 4.77 -9.36
CA VAL A 58 -2.73 4.77 -8.84
C VAL A 58 -3.21 6.20 -8.75
N ARG A 59 -4.00 6.62 -9.74
CA ARG A 59 -4.21 8.04 -10.05
C ARG A 59 -4.89 8.80 -8.92
N LEU A 60 -5.93 8.21 -8.34
CA LEU A 60 -6.70 8.82 -7.25
C LEU A 60 -5.92 8.97 -5.94
N LEU A 61 -4.77 8.31 -5.80
CA LEU A 61 -3.98 8.34 -4.57
C LEU A 61 -2.69 9.14 -4.71
N SER A 62 -2.11 9.23 -5.91
CA SER A 62 -0.72 9.62 -6.11
C SER A 62 -0.43 11.09 -5.80
N ASP A 63 -1.32 12.02 -6.16
CA ASP A 63 -1.03 13.46 -6.07
C ASP A 63 -0.65 13.93 -4.65
N GLU A 64 -1.38 13.50 -3.63
CA GLU A 64 -1.10 13.90 -2.24
C GLU A 64 0.22 13.29 -1.71
N TYR A 65 0.60 12.11 -2.22
CA TYR A 65 1.92 11.53 -1.93
C TYR A 65 3.03 12.35 -2.57
N VAL A 66 2.90 12.73 -3.85
CA VAL A 66 3.87 13.57 -4.55
C VAL A 66 4.05 14.91 -3.85
N GLN A 67 2.94 15.56 -3.46
CA GLN A 67 2.97 16.81 -2.72
C GLN A 67 3.67 16.66 -1.36
N THR A 68 3.39 15.59 -0.63
CA THR A 68 4.05 15.31 0.65
C THR A 68 5.55 15.07 0.48
N GLU A 69 5.94 14.27 -0.52
CA GLU A 69 7.36 14.02 -0.81
C GLU A 69 8.10 15.31 -1.17
N ALA A 70 7.48 16.18 -1.97
CA ALA A 70 8.05 17.47 -2.34
C ALA A 70 8.19 18.41 -1.12
N ALA A 71 7.17 18.51 -0.28
CA ALA A 71 7.20 19.32 0.94
C ALA A 71 8.27 18.80 1.92
N LEU A 72 8.37 17.48 2.10
CA LEU A 72 9.39 16.88 2.95
C LEU A 72 10.81 17.18 2.44
N LYS A 73 11.05 17.03 1.13
CA LYS A 73 12.34 17.37 0.49
C LYS A 73 12.69 18.85 0.66
N ALA A 74 11.70 19.73 0.54
CA ALA A 74 11.88 21.18 0.69
C ALA A 74 12.05 21.62 2.16
N SER A 75 11.67 20.79 3.14
CA SER A 75 11.67 21.15 4.57
C SER A 75 13.07 21.44 5.12
N GLY A 76 14.10 20.79 4.54
CA GLY A 76 15.48 20.78 5.02
C GLY A 76 15.77 19.72 6.10
N ILE A 77 14.77 18.95 6.53
CA ILE A 77 14.94 17.83 7.46
C ILE A 77 15.49 16.63 6.68
N THR A 78 16.46 15.91 7.25
CA THR A 78 16.95 14.65 6.67
C THR A 78 15.79 13.67 6.54
N TYR A 79 15.64 13.01 5.39
CA TYR A 79 14.49 12.15 5.16
C TYR A 79 14.87 10.76 4.64
N THR A 80 13.96 9.80 4.81
CA THR A 80 13.90 8.62 3.96
C THR A 80 12.46 8.43 3.51
N ILE A 81 12.23 8.27 2.21
CA ILE A 81 10.90 8.04 1.66
C ILE A 81 10.77 6.54 1.33
N LEU A 82 9.79 5.89 1.93
CA LEU A 82 9.46 4.49 1.72
C LEU A 82 8.17 4.40 0.91
N ARG A 83 8.29 4.24 -0.40
CA ARG A 83 7.15 4.09 -1.30
C ARG A 83 6.61 2.67 -1.23
N ASN A 84 5.68 2.46 -0.32
CA ASN A 84 5.07 1.15 -0.11
C ASN A 84 4.27 0.72 -1.33
N GLY A 85 4.51 -0.51 -1.77
CA GLY A 85 3.65 -1.23 -2.69
C GLY A 85 2.30 -1.58 -2.10
N TRP A 86 1.51 -2.31 -2.87
CA TRP A 86 0.18 -2.73 -2.43
C TRP A 86 0.28 -3.70 -1.25
N TYR A 87 -0.64 -3.59 -0.30
CA TYR A 87 -0.74 -4.55 0.79
C TYR A 87 -1.41 -5.83 0.30
N THR A 88 -0.79 -6.99 0.55
CA THR A 88 -1.40 -8.28 0.19
C THR A 88 -2.74 -8.47 0.89
N GLU A 89 -2.86 -7.94 2.11
CA GLU A 89 -4.07 -8.00 2.92
C GLU A 89 -5.26 -7.23 2.31
N ASN A 90 -5.02 -6.27 1.41
CA ASN A 90 -6.11 -5.61 0.68
C ASN A 90 -6.92 -6.60 -0.16
N HIS A 91 -6.30 -7.70 -0.61
CA HIS A 91 -6.98 -8.74 -1.38
C HIS A 91 -7.35 -9.95 -0.54
N THR A 92 -6.54 -10.34 0.45
CA THR A 92 -6.91 -11.47 1.32
C THR A 92 -8.11 -11.15 2.21
N ALA A 93 -8.36 -9.86 2.49
CA ALA A 93 -9.59 -9.41 3.16
C ALA A 93 -10.87 -9.75 2.37
N SER A 94 -10.78 -9.95 1.05
CA SER A 94 -11.91 -10.33 0.20
C SER A 94 -12.14 -11.85 0.11
N ILE A 95 -11.26 -12.67 0.70
CA ILE A 95 -11.40 -14.15 0.70
C ILE A 95 -12.73 -14.62 1.30
N PRO A 96 -13.20 -14.11 2.47
CA PRO A 96 -14.51 -14.52 3.00
C PRO A 96 -15.64 -14.32 2.00
N ALA A 97 -15.71 -13.13 1.39
CA ALA A 97 -16.72 -12.81 0.38
C ALA A 97 -16.57 -13.68 -0.88
N ALA A 98 -15.34 -14.01 -1.29
CA ALA A 98 -15.11 -14.89 -2.43
C ALA A 98 -15.61 -16.32 -2.16
N LEU A 99 -15.44 -16.82 -0.93
CA LEU A 99 -15.93 -18.13 -0.51
C LEU A 99 -17.44 -18.19 -0.36
N GLU A 100 -18.07 -17.09 0.07
CA GLU A 100 -19.53 -16.97 0.17
C GLU A 100 -20.18 -16.93 -1.22
N ASN A 101 -19.59 -16.19 -2.15
CA ASN A 101 -20.13 -16.01 -3.49
C ASN A 101 -19.65 -17.05 -4.51
N ASN A 102 -18.73 -17.94 -4.13
CA ASN A 102 -18.06 -18.91 -5.01
C ASN A 102 -17.38 -18.26 -6.23
N ALA A 103 -16.82 -17.06 -6.07
CA ALA A 103 -16.09 -16.34 -7.11
C ALA A 103 -15.29 -15.18 -6.50
N PHE A 104 -14.12 -14.89 -7.04
CA PHE A 104 -13.37 -13.68 -6.73
C PHE A 104 -13.65 -12.62 -7.80
N TYR A 105 -14.29 -11.52 -7.45
CA TYR A 105 -14.63 -10.44 -8.38
C TYR A 105 -13.56 -9.35 -8.37
N GLY A 106 -13.32 -8.74 -9.52
CA GLY A 106 -12.43 -7.58 -9.66
C GLY A 106 -12.50 -6.96 -11.06
N SER A 107 -11.64 -5.98 -11.31
CA SER A 107 -11.53 -5.28 -12.60
C SER A 107 -10.07 -5.12 -13.07
N ALA A 108 -9.18 -5.95 -12.52
CA ALA A 108 -7.74 -5.84 -12.76
C ALA A 108 -7.24 -6.57 -14.00
N LYS A 109 -8.10 -7.30 -14.72
CA LYS A 109 -7.74 -8.10 -15.91
C LYS A 109 -6.51 -9.00 -15.60
N GLU A 110 -5.49 -8.90 -16.44
CA GLU A 110 -4.19 -9.58 -16.28
C GLU A 110 -3.13 -8.70 -15.59
N GLY A 111 -3.56 -7.64 -14.90
CA GLY A 111 -2.70 -6.76 -14.13
C GLY A 111 -1.90 -7.52 -13.07
N ARG A 112 -0.58 -7.32 -13.06
CA ARG A 112 0.30 -7.93 -12.07
C ARG A 112 0.46 -7.01 -10.86
N ILE A 113 0.32 -7.59 -9.67
CA ILE A 113 0.39 -6.88 -8.39
C ILE A 113 1.60 -7.39 -7.61
N SER A 114 2.60 -6.54 -7.43
CA SER A 114 3.79 -6.82 -6.62
C SER A 114 3.55 -6.45 -5.15
N SER A 115 2.58 -7.12 -4.51
CA SER A 115 2.21 -6.82 -3.12
C SER A 115 3.17 -7.41 -2.09
N ALA A 116 3.16 -6.84 -0.89
CA ALA A 116 3.84 -7.37 0.29
C ALA A 116 2.94 -7.27 1.53
N LEU A 117 3.25 -8.03 2.59
CA LEU A 117 2.52 -7.93 3.85
C LEU A 117 2.80 -6.59 4.54
N ARG A 118 1.81 -6.04 5.25
CA ARG A 118 2.00 -4.84 6.10
C ARG A 118 3.12 -5.03 7.11
N ALA A 119 3.23 -6.23 7.69
CA ALA A 119 4.28 -6.55 8.65
C ALA A 119 5.68 -6.44 8.04
N GLU A 120 5.85 -6.83 6.78
CA GLU A 120 7.14 -6.76 6.07
C GLU A 120 7.50 -5.32 5.69
N LEU A 121 6.51 -4.53 5.29
CA LEU A 121 6.73 -3.10 5.02
C LEU A 121 7.04 -2.33 6.31
N ALA A 122 6.43 -2.72 7.44
CA ALA A 122 6.76 -2.18 8.76
C ALA A 122 8.17 -2.59 9.21
N GLU A 123 8.56 -3.86 9.00
CA GLU A 123 9.92 -4.34 9.28
C GLU A 123 10.96 -3.55 8.48
N ALA A 124 10.70 -3.29 7.19
CA ALA A 124 11.57 -2.44 6.37
C ALA A 124 11.69 -1.01 6.90
N ALA A 125 10.58 -0.43 7.39
CA ALA A 125 10.61 0.90 8.01
C ALA A 125 11.45 0.92 9.30
N VAL A 126 11.35 -0.12 10.13
CA VAL A 126 12.18 -0.29 11.33
C VAL A 126 13.65 -0.45 10.97
N ASN A 127 13.98 -1.30 9.99
CA ASN A 127 15.35 -1.52 9.54
C ASN A 127 15.98 -0.23 8.99
N VAL A 128 15.22 0.56 8.23
CA VAL A 128 15.67 1.87 7.72
C VAL A 128 15.86 2.90 8.85
N THR A 129 15.00 2.85 9.87
CA THR A 129 15.07 3.75 11.03
C THR A 129 16.30 3.48 11.88
N LEU A 130 16.62 2.20 12.11
CA LEU A 130 17.74 1.77 12.95
C LEU A 130 19.07 1.63 12.19
N GLY A 131 19.03 1.50 10.86
CA GLY A 131 20.18 1.33 9.99
C GLY A 131 20.81 2.65 9.54
N GLU A 132 22.03 2.55 9.01
CA GLU A 132 22.79 3.66 8.44
C GLU A 132 22.69 3.69 6.90
N GLY A 133 23.05 4.82 6.28
CA GLY A 133 23.12 4.94 4.81
C GLY A 133 21.77 5.14 4.10
N HIS A 134 20.70 5.39 4.86
CA HIS A 134 19.34 5.60 4.33
C HIS A 134 18.93 7.07 4.21
N ASP A 135 19.82 8.00 4.56
CA ASP A 135 19.54 9.43 4.54
C ASP A 135 19.38 9.96 3.12
N ASN A 136 18.34 10.79 2.95
CA ASN A 136 17.87 11.41 1.71
C ASN A 136 17.61 10.40 0.58
N GLN A 137 17.26 9.15 0.92
CA GLN A 137 16.91 8.10 -0.02
C GLN A 137 15.41 8.04 -0.29
N THR A 138 15.05 7.54 -1.47
CA THR A 138 13.67 7.18 -1.84
C THR A 138 13.69 5.75 -2.34
N TYR A 139 12.93 4.86 -1.68
CA TYR A 139 12.88 3.44 -2.00
C TYR A 139 11.50 3.04 -2.51
N GLU A 140 11.46 2.31 -3.63
CA GLU A 140 10.26 1.62 -4.11
C GLU A 140 10.19 0.23 -3.44
N LEU A 141 9.15 -0.03 -2.66
CA LEU A 141 9.05 -1.25 -1.85
C LEU A 141 7.97 -2.17 -2.40
N ALA A 142 8.38 -3.16 -3.19
CA ALA A 142 7.50 -4.13 -3.82
C ALA A 142 7.78 -5.56 -3.37
N GLY A 143 6.79 -6.44 -3.52
CA GLY A 143 6.95 -7.86 -3.25
C GLY A 143 8.02 -8.54 -4.12
N SER A 144 8.64 -9.58 -3.57
CA SER A 144 9.57 -10.48 -4.25
C SER A 144 9.01 -11.11 -5.52
N THR A 145 7.69 -11.28 -5.56
CA THR A 145 6.96 -11.84 -6.70
C THR A 145 5.73 -10.99 -6.96
N SER A 146 5.17 -11.13 -8.17
CA SER A 146 3.89 -10.52 -8.50
C SER A 146 2.94 -11.55 -9.08
N TRP A 147 1.65 -11.25 -8.99
CA TRP A 147 0.56 -12.18 -9.26
C TRP A 147 -0.65 -11.42 -9.83
N THR A 148 -1.52 -12.12 -10.54
CA THR A 148 -2.79 -11.59 -11.06
C THR A 148 -3.94 -11.99 -10.14
N LEU A 149 -5.10 -11.32 -10.23
CA LEU A 149 -6.30 -11.73 -9.48
C LEU A 149 -6.76 -13.15 -9.87
N ALA A 150 -6.57 -13.54 -11.13
CA ALA A 150 -6.78 -14.92 -11.57
C ALA A 150 -5.91 -15.92 -10.80
N TYR A 151 -4.63 -15.59 -10.57
CA TYR A 151 -3.73 -16.43 -9.78
C TYR A 151 -4.16 -16.50 -8.31
N LEU A 152 -4.60 -15.39 -7.72
CA LEU A 152 -5.15 -15.37 -6.36
C LEU A 152 -6.37 -16.29 -6.24
N ALA A 153 -7.34 -16.17 -7.15
CA ALA A 153 -8.55 -16.99 -7.16
C ALA A 153 -8.24 -18.50 -7.31
N ALA A 154 -7.28 -18.83 -8.19
CA ALA A 154 -6.78 -20.20 -8.34
C ALA A 154 -6.10 -20.73 -7.08
N GLU A 155 -5.32 -19.91 -6.38
CA GLU A 155 -4.67 -20.32 -5.12
C GLU A 155 -5.69 -20.52 -3.98
N ILE A 156 -6.72 -19.67 -3.89
CA ILE A 156 -7.85 -19.87 -2.96
C ILE A 156 -8.56 -21.19 -3.27
N SER A 157 -8.86 -21.45 -4.56
CA SER A 157 -9.52 -22.67 -5.01
C SER A 157 -8.73 -23.92 -4.61
N LYS A 158 -7.43 -23.90 -4.90
CA LYS A 158 -6.50 -24.99 -4.58
C LYS A 158 -6.43 -25.29 -3.08
N GLN A 159 -6.38 -24.27 -2.22
CA GLN A 159 -6.25 -24.47 -0.77
C GLN A 159 -7.56 -24.85 -0.08
N THR A 160 -8.70 -24.50 -0.67
CA THR A 160 -10.03 -24.75 -0.07
C THR A 160 -10.73 -25.97 -0.67
N GLY A 161 -10.31 -26.42 -1.86
CA GLY A 161 -10.98 -27.46 -2.63
C GLY A 161 -12.29 -26.99 -3.29
N LYS A 162 -12.62 -25.69 -3.23
CA LYS A 162 -13.79 -25.09 -3.89
C LYS A 162 -13.39 -24.53 -5.26
N ASP A 163 -14.33 -24.48 -6.19
CA ASP A 163 -14.15 -23.76 -7.46
C ASP A 163 -14.44 -22.27 -7.25
N ILE A 164 -13.39 -21.45 -7.17
CA ILE A 164 -13.44 -20.00 -6.99
C ILE A 164 -12.79 -19.34 -8.21
N PRO A 165 -13.54 -19.16 -9.32
CA PRO A 165 -13.02 -18.48 -10.50
C PRO A 165 -12.80 -16.99 -10.23
N TYR A 166 -11.85 -16.39 -10.94
CA TYR A 166 -11.77 -14.94 -11.07
C TYR A 166 -12.79 -14.46 -12.10
N VAL A 167 -13.65 -13.53 -11.70
CA VAL A 167 -14.65 -12.90 -12.57
C VAL A 167 -14.23 -11.44 -12.77
N ASP A 168 -13.60 -11.19 -13.92
CA ASP A 168 -13.25 -9.85 -14.37
C ASP A 168 -14.51 -9.11 -14.83
N LEU A 169 -14.81 -7.98 -14.19
CA LEU A 169 -15.95 -7.14 -14.48
C LEU A 169 -15.49 -5.78 -15.01
N PRO A 170 -16.30 -5.11 -15.85
CA PRO A 170 -16.18 -3.67 -16.05
C PRO A 170 -16.18 -2.93 -14.71
N ALA A 171 -15.33 -1.91 -14.55
CA ALA A 171 -15.16 -1.21 -13.28
C ALA A 171 -16.47 -0.63 -12.69
N ALA A 172 -17.38 -0.19 -13.55
CA ALA A 172 -18.70 0.28 -13.13
C ALA A 172 -19.55 -0.84 -12.48
N ASP A 173 -19.49 -2.05 -13.05
CA ASP A 173 -20.22 -3.22 -12.56
C ASP A 173 -19.59 -3.75 -11.26
N TYR A 174 -18.26 -3.76 -11.18
CA TYR A 174 -17.56 -4.13 -9.96
C TYR A 174 -17.85 -3.16 -8.81
N SER A 175 -17.79 -1.85 -9.06
CA SER A 175 -18.17 -0.83 -8.09
C SER A 175 -19.63 -1.00 -7.62
N ALA A 176 -20.57 -1.23 -8.54
CA ALA A 176 -21.97 -1.48 -8.20
C ALA A 176 -22.14 -2.76 -7.34
N ALA A 177 -21.39 -3.82 -7.64
CA ALA A 177 -21.39 -5.05 -6.85
C ALA A 177 -20.86 -4.82 -5.42
N LEU A 178 -19.77 -4.05 -5.26
CA LEU A 178 -19.22 -3.68 -3.96
C LEU A 178 -20.21 -2.84 -3.13
N ILE A 179 -20.91 -1.89 -3.75
CA ILE A 179 -21.96 -1.09 -3.08
C ILE A 179 -23.09 -2.00 -2.60
N LYS A 180 -23.54 -2.94 -3.44
CA LYS A 180 -24.57 -3.92 -3.07
C LYS A 180 -24.12 -4.83 -1.93
N ALA A 181 -22.82 -5.10 -1.82
CA ALA A 181 -22.21 -5.83 -0.71
C ALA A 181 -22.04 -4.98 0.57
N GLY A 182 -22.45 -3.71 0.57
CA GLY A 182 -22.48 -2.84 1.74
C GLY A 182 -21.28 -1.92 1.90
N LEU A 183 -20.39 -1.82 0.90
CA LEU A 183 -19.29 -0.87 0.94
C LEU A 183 -19.80 0.56 0.65
N PRO A 184 -19.22 1.59 1.32
CA PRO A 184 -19.51 2.98 0.97
C PRO A 184 -19.20 3.27 -0.50
N GLU A 185 -20.02 4.11 -1.14
CA GLU A 185 -19.95 4.38 -2.58
C GLU A 185 -18.57 4.86 -3.04
N ASP A 186 -18.00 5.84 -2.35
CA ASP A 186 -16.67 6.38 -2.70
C ASP A 186 -15.57 5.33 -2.56
N PHE A 187 -15.69 4.45 -1.57
CA PHE A 187 -14.73 3.36 -1.35
C PHE A 187 -14.85 2.26 -2.42
N ALA A 188 -16.07 1.93 -2.84
CA ALA A 188 -16.32 0.99 -3.92
C ALA A 188 -15.79 1.49 -5.27
N LYS A 189 -16.04 2.77 -5.60
CA LYS A 189 -15.48 3.42 -6.80
C LYS A 189 -13.96 3.44 -6.77
N LEU A 190 -13.36 3.88 -5.65
CA LEU A 190 -11.91 3.88 -5.48
C LEU A 190 -11.31 2.48 -5.67
N THR A 191 -11.94 1.45 -5.10
CA THR A 191 -11.47 0.06 -5.23
C THR A 191 -11.48 -0.41 -6.68
N ALA A 192 -12.58 -0.17 -7.41
CA ALA A 192 -12.68 -0.54 -8.82
C ALA A 192 -11.70 0.24 -9.71
N GLU A 193 -11.46 1.52 -9.42
CA GLU A 193 -10.46 2.32 -10.14
C GLU A 193 -9.03 1.86 -9.85
N CYS A 194 -8.71 1.47 -8.61
CA CYS A 194 -7.41 0.88 -8.27
C CYS A 194 -7.15 -0.41 -9.05
N ASP A 195 -8.17 -1.25 -9.23
CA ASP A 195 -8.08 -2.46 -10.07
C ASP A 195 -7.79 -2.09 -11.54
N VAL A 196 -8.46 -1.08 -12.09
CA VAL A 196 -8.17 -0.60 -13.45
C VAL A 196 -6.73 -0.09 -13.55
N ASP A 197 -6.25 0.68 -12.60
CA ASP A 197 -4.87 1.16 -12.57
C ASP A 197 -3.88 -0.02 -12.44
N ALA A 198 -4.21 -1.04 -11.64
CA ALA A 198 -3.44 -2.27 -11.55
C ALA A 198 -3.39 -3.03 -12.88
N SER A 199 -4.49 -3.05 -13.65
CA SER A 199 -4.54 -3.61 -15.01
C SER A 199 -3.59 -2.90 -15.99
N ASN A 200 -3.30 -1.62 -15.72
CA ASN A 200 -2.34 -0.80 -16.47
C ASN A 200 -0.92 -0.85 -15.88
N GLY A 201 -0.67 -1.74 -14.91
CA GLY A 201 0.64 -1.97 -14.31
C GLY A 201 1.02 -1.02 -13.18
N ALA A 202 0.08 -0.23 -12.63
CA ALA A 202 0.38 0.71 -11.56
C ALA A 202 0.92 0.05 -10.27
N LEU A 203 0.51 -1.18 -10.02
CA LEU A 203 0.93 -1.98 -8.85
C LEU A 203 2.01 -3.00 -9.18
N PHE A 204 2.53 -3.00 -10.41
CA PHE A 204 3.63 -3.86 -10.82
C PHE A 204 4.97 -3.16 -10.56
N SER A 205 5.91 -3.93 -10.01
CA SER A 205 7.30 -3.54 -9.90
C SER A 205 8.17 -4.80 -9.80
N GLU A 206 9.34 -4.74 -10.44
CA GLU A 206 10.38 -5.78 -10.34
C GLU A 206 11.46 -5.40 -9.31
N ASP A 207 11.32 -4.24 -8.66
CA ASP A 207 12.27 -3.75 -7.67
C ASP A 207 12.37 -4.72 -6.49
N LYS A 208 13.62 -5.03 -6.10
CA LYS A 208 13.97 -5.94 -4.99
C LYS A 208 14.49 -5.22 -3.76
N THR A 209 14.27 -3.92 -3.66
CA THR A 209 14.72 -3.11 -2.53
C THR A 209 14.12 -3.59 -1.22
N LEU A 210 12.84 -4.00 -1.23
CA LEU A 210 12.23 -4.58 -0.03
C LEU A 210 12.96 -5.85 0.43
N GLU A 211 13.34 -6.76 -0.48
CA GLU A 211 14.13 -7.95 -0.12
C GLU A 211 15.47 -7.58 0.52
N LYS A 212 16.15 -6.58 -0.04
CA LYS A 212 17.43 -6.09 0.48
C LYS A 212 17.30 -5.50 1.87
N LEU A 213 16.25 -4.71 2.11
CA LEU A 213 15.98 -4.10 3.41
C LEU A 213 15.56 -5.13 4.46
N LEU A 214 14.91 -6.23 4.06
CA LEU A 214 14.54 -7.32 4.96
C LEU A 214 15.68 -8.35 5.15
N GLY A 215 16.64 -8.42 4.24
CA GLY A 215 17.65 -9.48 4.20
C GLY A 215 17.11 -10.85 3.77
N ARG A 216 15.90 -10.89 3.20
CA ARG A 216 15.20 -12.11 2.77
C ARG A 216 14.11 -11.80 1.73
N PRO A 217 13.66 -12.79 0.93
CA PRO A 217 12.45 -12.64 0.12
C PRO A 217 11.22 -12.31 0.97
N THR A 218 10.28 -11.56 0.38
CA THR A 218 8.96 -11.30 0.96
C THR A 218 8.09 -12.54 0.94
N THR A 219 7.05 -12.53 1.75
CA THR A 219 6.09 -13.63 1.85
C THR A 219 5.37 -13.83 0.52
N ARG A 220 5.29 -15.09 0.09
CA ARG A 220 4.60 -15.47 -1.15
C ARG A 220 3.08 -15.46 -0.95
N LEU A 221 2.34 -15.26 -2.05
CA LEU A 221 0.88 -15.22 -2.01
C LEU A 221 0.25 -16.48 -1.41
N ASP A 222 0.77 -17.67 -1.73
CA ASP A 222 0.23 -18.93 -1.21
C ASP A 222 0.29 -19.02 0.32
N VAL A 223 1.34 -18.48 0.93
CA VAL A 223 1.46 -18.39 2.39
C VAL A 223 0.46 -17.39 2.96
N ALA A 224 0.30 -16.22 2.34
CA ALA A 224 -0.65 -15.20 2.77
C ALA A 224 -2.11 -15.68 2.68
N VAL A 225 -2.47 -16.38 1.59
CA VAL A 225 -3.79 -17.01 1.42
C VAL A 225 -4.02 -18.05 2.52
N LYS A 226 -3.04 -18.91 2.79
CA LYS A 226 -3.13 -19.91 3.85
C LYS A 226 -3.39 -19.27 5.22
N GLN A 227 -2.65 -18.21 5.55
CA GLN A 227 -2.83 -17.49 6.81
C GLN A 227 -4.22 -16.86 6.89
N ALA A 228 -4.70 -16.22 5.83
CA ALA A 228 -6.02 -15.61 5.81
C ALA A 228 -7.15 -16.65 5.98
N LEU A 229 -7.03 -17.82 5.34
CA LEU A 229 -7.98 -18.92 5.51
C LEU A 229 -8.00 -19.47 6.94
N GLN A 230 -6.86 -19.50 7.62
CA GLN A 230 -6.77 -19.95 9.02
C GLN A 230 -7.40 -18.98 10.02
N LEU A 231 -7.61 -17.72 9.62
CA LEU A 231 -8.26 -16.70 10.44
C LEU A 231 -9.78 -16.65 10.25
N LEU A 232 -10.33 -17.44 9.32
CA LEU A 232 -11.77 -17.56 9.15
C LEU A 232 -12.39 -18.28 10.36
N PRO A 233 -13.59 -17.86 10.81
CA PRO A 233 -14.29 -18.48 11.93
C PRO A 233 -14.76 -19.90 11.65
#